data_AF-A0AAW1LX44-F1
#
_entry.id   AF-A0AAW1LX44-F1
#
_cell.length_a   1.000
_cell.length_b   1.000
_cell.length_c   1.000
_cell.angle_alpha   90.00
_cell.angle_beta   90.00
_cell.angle_gamma   90.00
#
_symmetry.space_group_name_H-M   'P 1'
#
loop_
_entity.id
_entity.type
_entity.pdbx_description
1 polymer ?
#
loop_
_entity_poly.entity_id
_entity_poly.type
_entity_poly.pdbx_seq_one_letter_code
_entity_poly.pdbx_strand_id
1 'polypeptide(L)'
;MESSLELDYQASYSCYNYMYIENSSSDWSGCSVGSVASCYDSPTEDLRSSSPETSVKTKVSPVILRKRRLAANARERRRMQNLNQAFDRLRTFLPQLGQDRQLSKYETLQMAQSYIAALYDLLEKPPVK
;
A
#
# COMPACT_ATOMS: atom_id res chain seq x y z
N MET A 1 -2.72 31.53 13.11
CA MET A 1 -3.02 30.56 12.03
C MET A 1 -1.75 29.91 11.43
N GLU A 2 -0.56 30.15 11.98
CA GLU A 2 0.70 29.57 11.45
C GLU A 2 1.12 28.22 12.06
N SER A 3 0.55 27.80 13.20
CA SER A 3 1.01 26.60 13.93
C SER A 3 0.66 25.25 13.27
N SER A 4 -0.45 25.15 12.53
CA SER A 4 -0.86 23.88 11.92
C SER A 4 -0.01 23.53 10.69
N LEU A 5 0.37 24.54 9.89
CA LEU A 5 1.23 24.35 8.72
C LEU A 5 2.64 23.92 9.13
N GLU A 6 3.10 24.32 10.31
CA GLU A 6 4.42 24.01 10.84
C GLU A 6 4.52 22.57 11.36
N LEU A 7 3.45 22.03 11.94
CA LEU A 7 3.40 20.60 12.33
C LEU A 7 3.33 19.67 11.12
N ASP A 8 2.58 20.04 10.08
CA ASP A 8 2.53 19.30 8.82
C ASP A 8 3.85 19.39 8.05
N TYR A 9 4.52 20.55 8.09
CA TYR A 9 5.87 20.71 7.55
C TYR A 9 6.87 19.86 8.34
N GLN A 10 6.85 19.87 9.68
CA GLN A 10 7.76 19.05 10.50
C GLN A 10 7.54 17.55 10.30
N ALA A 11 6.28 17.11 10.16
CA ALA A 11 5.93 15.72 9.89
C ALA A 11 6.32 15.30 8.46
N SER A 12 6.11 16.18 7.48
CA SER A 12 6.54 16.01 6.10
C SER A 12 8.07 15.95 6.02
N TYR A 13 8.78 16.88 6.65
CA TYR A 13 10.24 17.00 6.67
C TYR A 13 10.90 15.83 7.41
N SER A 14 10.31 15.37 8.51
CA SER A 14 10.74 14.15 9.21
C SER A 14 10.57 12.91 8.31
N CYS A 15 9.47 12.83 7.55
CA CYS A 15 9.24 11.73 6.62
C CYS A 15 10.11 11.83 5.33
N TYR A 16 10.41 13.05 4.89
CA TYR A 16 11.26 13.35 3.73
C TYR A 16 12.73 13.05 4.04
N ASN A 17 13.25 13.54 5.18
CA ASN A 17 14.60 13.22 5.67
C ASN A 17 14.75 11.73 5.99
N TYR A 18 13.69 11.04 6.43
CA TYR A 18 13.74 9.60 6.68
C TYR A 18 13.76 8.76 5.40
N MET A 19 13.13 9.22 4.30
CA MET A 19 13.31 8.62 2.96
C MET A 19 14.70 8.91 2.37
N TYR A 20 15.31 10.06 2.69
CA TYR A 20 16.60 10.48 2.14
C TYR A 20 17.82 9.86 2.86
N ILE A 21 17.71 9.49 4.14
CA ILE A 21 18.83 8.89 4.88
C ILE A 21 19.08 7.42 4.48
N GLU A 22 18.06 6.67 4.03
CA GLU A 22 18.27 5.29 3.53
C GLU A 22 18.88 5.22 2.12
N ASN A 23 19.06 6.37 1.43
CA ASN A 23 19.75 6.42 0.13
C ASN A 23 21.26 6.76 0.23
N SER A 24 21.80 7.04 1.42
CA SER A 24 23.26 7.22 1.63
C SER A 24 23.96 6.01 2.23
N SER A 25 23.28 4.87 2.37
CA SER A 25 23.93 3.59 2.64
C SER A 25 24.00 2.80 1.34
N SER A 26 25.00 3.13 0.51
CA SER A 26 25.51 2.24 -0.51
C SER A 26 26.02 0.96 0.16
N ASP A 27 25.12 0.00 0.38
CA ASP A 27 25.43 -1.42 0.57
C ASP A 27 24.15 -2.23 0.28
N TRP A 28 23.75 -2.24 -0.99
CA TRP A 28 23.01 -3.35 -1.55
C TRP A 28 24.04 -4.40 -2.04
N SER A 29 24.81 -4.96 -1.12
CA SER A 29 25.64 -6.13 -1.43
C SER A 29 24.79 -7.38 -1.25
N GLY A 30 24.29 -7.93 -2.37
CA GLY A 30 23.90 -9.34 -2.43
C GLY A 30 22.53 -9.68 -3.02
N CYS A 31 22.15 -9.13 -4.18
CA CYS A 31 21.26 -9.90 -5.07
C CYS A 31 22.11 -10.87 -5.89
N SER A 32 22.33 -12.08 -5.37
CA SER A 32 22.70 -13.20 -6.24
C SER A 32 21.45 -13.71 -6.93
N VAL A 33 21.39 -13.46 -8.23
CA VAL A 33 20.39 -13.96 -9.16
C VAL A 33 20.48 -15.49 -9.18
N GLY A 34 19.45 -16.19 -8.73
CA GLY A 34 19.28 -17.63 -8.95
C GLY A 34 17.91 -17.83 -9.59
N SER A 35 17.83 -17.73 -10.92
CA SER A 35 17.85 -18.86 -11.87
C SER A 35 16.68 -19.82 -11.66
N VAL A 36 15.77 -19.78 -12.64
CA VAL A 36 14.64 -20.69 -12.86
C VAL A 36 15.09 -22.14 -13.01
N ALA A 37 14.44 -23.06 -12.29
CA ALA A 37 14.24 -24.48 -12.64
C ALA A 37 13.22 -25.05 -11.65
N SER A 38 11.97 -25.25 -12.05
CA SER A 38 11.42 -26.47 -12.66
C SER A 38 11.32 -27.64 -11.68
N CYS A 39 10.07 -28.03 -11.44
CA CYS A 39 9.59 -29.15 -10.65
C CYS A 39 10.05 -30.47 -11.27
N TYR A 40 10.62 -31.41 -10.51
CA TYR A 40 10.45 -32.87 -10.66
C TYR A 40 10.96 -33.60 -9.41
N ASP A 41 10.51 -34.84 -9.29
CA ASP A 41 10.23 -35.62 -8.09
C ASP A 41 11.37 -36.56 -7.63
N SER A 42 11.28 -36.97 -6.35
CA SER A 42 11.77 -38.19 -5.69
C SER A 42 13.07 -38.22 -4.86
N PRO A 43 13.12 -39.07 -3.79
CA PRO A 43 14.03 -38.95 -2.65
C PRO A 43 15.12 -40.03 -2.59
N THR A 44 16.33 -39.65 -2.17
CA THR A 44 17.37 -40.60 -1.72
C THR A 44 18.17 -40.05 -0.54
N GLU A 45 18.27 -40.89 0.49
CA GLU A 45 18.94 -40.72 1.78
C GLU A 45 20.46 -40.50 1.68
N ASP A 46 20.95 -39.83 2.73
CA ASP A 46 22.28 -39.92 3.34
C ASP A 46 23.54 -39.52 2.56
N LEU A 47 23.91 -38.22 2.65
CA LEU A 47 25.28 -37.83 2.99
C LEU A 47 25.29 -36.60 3.91
N ARG A 48 25.70 -36.88 5.14
CA ARG A 48 26.02 -35.97 6.24
C ARG A 48 27.04 -34.90 5.78
N SER A 49 26.56 -33.67 5.54
CA SER A 49 27.42 -32.49 5.45
C SER A 49 27.12 -31.57 6.62
N SER A 50 28.04 -31.58 7.58
CA SER A 50 28.08 -30.66 8.71
C SER A 50 28.21 -29.23 8.20
N SER A 51 27.08 -28.53 8.06
CA SER A 51 27.08 -27.08 7.86
C SER A 51 27.31 -26.40 9.22
N PRO A 52 28.32 -25.53 9.37
CA PRO A 52 28.57 -24.88 10.63
C PRO A 52 27.42 -23.92 10.93
N GLU A 53 26.76 -24.15 12.05
CA GLU A 53 25.90 -23.15 12.65
C GLU A 53 26.68 -21.86 12.89
N THR A 54 26.24 -20.76 12.30
CA THR A 54 26.08 -19.50 13.03
C THR A 54 24.95 -18.70 12.39
N SER A 55 23.71 -18.96 12.79
CA SER A 55 22.67 -17.94 12.65
C SER A 55 23.04 -16.79 13.60
N VAL A 56 23.82 -15.83 13.10
CA VAL A 56 24.05 -14.57 13.82
C VAL A 56 22.74 -13.81 13.78
N LYS A 57 21.83 -14.16 14.70
CA LYS A 57 20.69 -13.33 15.07
C LYS A 57 21.26 -12.07 15.72
N THR A 58 21.80 -11.16 14.90
CA THR A 58 22.23 -9.84 15.35
C THR A 58 20.99 -9.20 15.95
N LYS A 59 20.93 -9.10 17.28
CA LYS A 59 19.80 -8.54 18.01
C LYS A 59 19.68 -7.08 17.59
N VAL A 60 18.84 -6.81 16.59
CA VAL A 60 18.59 -5.45 16.10
C VAL A 60 18.12 -4.62 17.27
N SER A 61 18.75 -3.46 17.50
CA SER A 61 18.45 -2.67 18.68
C SER A 61 16.96 -2.28 18.71
N PRO A 62 16.32 -2.23 19.90
CA PRO A 62 14.92 -1.84 20.03
C PRO A 62 14.60 -0.48 19.36
N VAL A 63 15.59 0.42 19.32
CA VAL A 63 15.48 1.73 18.66
C VAL A 63 15.33 1.60 17.15
N ILE A 64 16.14 0.73 16.51
CA ILE A 64 16.07 0.50 15.06
C ILE A 64 14.74 -0.17 14.70
N LEU A 65 14.29 -1.15 15.49
CA LEU A 65 12.98 -1.80 15.29
C LEU A 65 11.84 -0.79 15.38
N ARG A 66 11.87 0.12 16.37
CA ARG A 66 10.88 1.19 16.51
C ARG A 66 10.87 2.11 15.29
N LYS A 67 12.05 2.52 14.81
CA LYS A 67 12.20 3.37 13.61
C LYS A 67 11.64 2.69 12.35
N ARG A 68 11.98 1.42 12.11
CA ARG A 68 11.43 0.61 11.00
C ARG A 68 9.90 0.52 11.05
N ARG A 69 9.33 0.29 12.24
CA ARG A 69 7.86 0.26 12.42
C ARG A 69 7.21 1.59 12.09
N LEU A 70 7.80 2.70 12.52
CA LEU A 70 7.28 4.04 12.20
C LEU A 70 7.31 4.31 10.69
N ALA A 71 8.38 3.94 10.00
CA ALA A 71 8.51 4.06 8.55
C ALA A 71 7.46 3.22 7.82
N ALA A 72 7.25 1.97 8.24
CA ALA A 72 6.21 1.10 7.69
C ALA A 72 4.81 1.71 7.87
N ASN A 73 4.50 2.23 9.06
CA ASN A 73 3.22 2.89 9.34
C ASN A 73 3.01 4.16 8.48
N ALA A 74 4.07 4.92 8.23
CA ALA A 74 4.00 6.11 7.37
C ALA A 74 3.67 5.73 5.91
N ARG A 75 4.28 4.65 5.40
CA ARG A 75 3.98 4.14 4.05
C ARG A 75 2.53 3.65 3.94
N GLU A 76 2.05 2.90 4.93
CA GLU A 76 0.66 2.42 4.92
C GLU A 76 -0.35 3.56 4.98
N ARG A 77 -0.07 4.63 5.76
CA ARG A 77 -0.90 5.84 5.75
C ARG A 77 -0.99 6.46 4.36
N ARG A 78 0.13 6.61 3.65
CA ARG A 78 0.14 7.14 2.28
C ARG A 78 -0.65 6.25 1.32
N ARG A 79 -0.47 4.93 1.40
CA ARG A 79 -1.24 3.96 0.60
C ARG A 79 -2.74 4.14 0.84
N MET A 80 -3.15 4.26 2.11
CA MET A 80 -4.55 4.47 2.47
C MET A 80 -5.10 5.84 2.06
N GLN A 81 -4.29 6.90 2.10
CA GLN A 81 -4.66 8.23 1.59
C GLN A 81 -4.96 8.15 0.09
N ASN A 82 -4.12 7.50 -0.71
CA ASN A 82 -4.36 7.32 -2.15
C ASN A 82 -5.65 6.55 -2.43
N LEU A 83 -5.93 5.50 -1.65
CA LEU A 83 -7.18 4.77 -1.76
C LEU A 83 -8.40 5.65 -1.45
N ASN A 84 -8.33 6.44 -0.37
CA ASN A 84 -9.42 7.33 0.01
C ASN A 84 -9.66 8.42 -1.05
N GLN A 85 -8.59 8.98 -1.64
CA GLN A 85 -8.71 9.93 -2.76
C GLN A 85 -9.42 9.31 -3.97
N ALA A 86 -9.18 8.03 -4.26
CA ALA A 86 -9.90 7.33 -5.33
C ALA A 86 -11.40 7.18 -5.01
N PHE A 87 -11.75 6.89 -3.75
CA PHE A 87 -13.15 6.90 -3.30
C PHE A 87 -13.80 8.29 -3.43
N ASP A 88 -13.08 9.36 -3.08
CA ASP A 88 -13.58 10.73 -3.22
C ASP A 88 -13.85 11.08 -4.68
N ARG A 89 -12.93 10.72 -5.58
CA ARG A 89 -13.13 10.87 -7.03
C ARG A 89 -14.31 10.05 -7.54
N LEU A 90 -14.50 8.83 -7.05
CA LEU A 90 -15.66 8.04 -7.45
C LEU A 90 -16.96 8.75 -7.06
N ARG A 91 -17.04 9.32 -5.85
CA ARG A 91 -18.22 10.05 -5.38
C ARG A 91 -18.59 11.26 -6.23
N THR A 92 -17.65 11.91 -6.91
CA THR A 92 -17.96 13.03 -7.80
C THR A 92 -18.75 12.62 -9.05
N PHE A 93 -18.69 11.34 -9.43
CA PHE A 93 -19.47 10.81 -10.57
C PHE A 93 -20.80 10.18 -10.15
N LEU A 94 -21.04 10.03 -8.84
CA LEU A 94 -22.28 9.44 -8.35
C LEU A 94 -23.38 10.49 -8.23
N PRO A 95 -24.64 10.15 -8.56
CA PRO A 95 -25.76 11.05 -8.36
C PRO A 95 -25.93 11.37 -6.87
N GLN A 96 -25.78 12.64 -6.49
CA GLN A 96 -25.91 13.09 -5.12
C GLN A 96 -27.39 13.24 -4.75
N LEU A 97 -27.85 12.42 -3.80
CA LEU A 97 -29.24 12.43 -3.34
C LEU A 97 -29.50 13.56 -2.32
N GLY A 98 -29.23 14.80 -2.72
CA GLY A 98 -29.61 16.03 -1.98
C GLY A 98 -29.13 16.15 -0.53
N GLN A 99 -28.22 15.29 -0.09
CA GLN A 99 -27.70 15.27 1.27
C GLN A 99 -26.26 15.76 1.23
N ASP A 100 -25.94 16.81 1.99
CA ASP A 100 -24.58 17.31 2.24
C ASP A 100 -23.66 16.28 2.95
N ARG A 101 -24.11 15.02 3.06
CA ARG A 101 -23.41 13.93 3.71
C ARG A 101 -22.66 13.10 2.68
N GLN A 102 -21.38 12.82 2.97
CA GLN A 102 -20.59 11.87 2.20
C GLN A 102 -21.04 10.42 2.42
N LEU A 103 -21.14 9.66 1.33
CA LEU A 103 -21.42 8.22 1.34
C LEU A 103 -20.27 7.44 2.00
N SER A 104 -20.60 6.42 2.78
CA SER A 104 -19.63 5.45 3.28
C SER A 104 -19.00 4.65 2.13
N LYS A 105 -17.91 3.91 2.39
CA LYS A 105 -17.24 3.10 1.36
C LYS A 105 -18.18 2.07 0.74
N TYR A 106 -18.98 1.40 1.58
CA TYR A 106 -19.94 0.40 1.10
C TYR A 106 -21.04 1.05 0.26
N GLU A 107 -21.66 2.13 0.76
CA GLU A 107 -22.70 2.86 0.02
C GLU A 107 -22.17 3.40 -1.31
N THR A 108 -20.93 3.90 -1.35
CA THR A 108 -20.29 4.38 -2.58
C THR A 108 -20.18 3.26 -3.63
N LEU A 109 -19.77 2.05 -3.21
CA LEU A 109 -19.65 0.91 -4.13
C LEU A 109 -21.02 0.43 -4.62
N GLN A 110 -22.00 0.33 -3.71
CA GLN A 110 -23.35 -0.09 -4.05
C GLN A 110 -24.00 0.90 -5.04
N MET A 111 -23.87 2.20 -4.77
CA MET A 111 -24.40 3.24 -5.65
C MET A 111 -23.71 3.26 -7.01
N ALA A 112 -22.39 3.04 -7.06
CA ALA A 112 -21.66 2.94 -8.33
C ALA A 112 -22.18 1.77 -9.19
N GLN A 113 -22.39 0.60 -8.59
CA GLN A 113 -22.96 -0.56 -9.30
C GLN A 113 -24.36 -0.26 -9.84
N SER A 114 -25.25 0.28 -9.00
CA SER A 114 -26.61 0.64 -9.42
C SER A 114 -26.61 1.72 -10.50
N TYR A 115 -25.70 2.70 -10.42
CA TYR A 115 -25.64 3.78 -11.39
C TYR A 115 -25.14 3.30 -12.76
N ILE A 116 -24.11 2.45 -12.79
CA ILE A 116 -23.64 1.82 -14.03
C ILE A 116 -24.79 1.03 -14.68
N ALA A 117 -25.52 0.21 -13.92
CA ALA A 117 -26.66 -0.55 -14.45
C ALA A 117 -27.76 0.36 -15.02
N ALA A 118 -28.12 1.43 -14.32
CA ALA A 118 -29.12 2.39 -14.80
C ALA A 118 -28.71 3.10 -16.09
N LEU A 119 -27.42 3.41 -16.26
CA LEU A 119 -26.88 3.98 -17.49
C LEU A 119 -26.91 2.98 -18.65
N TYR A 120 -26.62 1.70 -18.41
CA TYR A 120 -26.78 0.65 -19.42
C TYR A 120 -28.24 0.52 -19.88
N ASP A 121 -29.18 0.42 -18.94
CA ASP A 121 -30.62 0.33 -19.26
C ASP A 121 -31.13 1.55 -20.05
N LEU A 122 -30.58 2.73 -19.78
CA LEU A 122 -30.92 3.97 -20.50
C LEU A 122 -30.44 3.93 -21.95
N LEU A 123 -29.26 3.35 -22.21
CA LEU A 123 -28.70 3.24 -23.56
C LEU A 123 -29.39 2.15 -24.40
N GLU A 124 -29.90 1.09 -23.76
CA GLU A 124 -30.59 -0.01 -24.45
C GLU A 124 -32.05 0.29 -24.79
N LYS A 125 -32.69 1.22 -24.07
CA LYS A 125 -34.08 1.62 -24.37
C LYS A 125 -34.11 2.40 -25.69
N PRO A 126 -34.90 1.95 -26.69
CA PRO A 126 -35.06 2.71 -27.92
C PRO A 126 -35.67 4.09 -27.59
N PRO A 127 -35.29 5.15 -28.32
CA PRO A 127 -35.81 6.49 -28.09
C PRO A 127 -37.34 6.45 -28.16
N VAL A 128 -37.98 7.00 -27.12
CA VAL A 128 -39.44 7.15 -27.07
C VAL A 128 -39.83 8.04 -28.25
N LYS A 129 -40.46 7.45 -29.27
CA LYS A 129 -41.00 8.17 -30.44
C LYS A 129 -42.28 8.89 -30.06
#